data_AF-A0A317QQ98-F1
#
_entry.id   AF-A0A317QQ98-F1
#
_cell.length_a   1.000
_cell.length_b   1.000
_cell.length_c   1.000
_cell.angle_alpha   90.00
_cell.angle_beta   90.00
_cell.angle_gamma   90.00
#
_symmetry.space_group_name_H-M   'P 1'
#
loop_
_entity.id
_entity.type
_entity.pdbx_description
1 polymer ?
#
loop_
_entity_poly.entity_id
_entity_poly.type
_entity_poly.pdbx_seq_one_letter_code
_entity_poly.pdbx_strand_id
1 'polypeptide(L)'
;MNRLARLGVVLVVGGTMALTASPAGAHGDGAAPDDDAGWVPIEELRPGFYDPVEISACGTTVTITTGDVADVEGRETTFPDGDLLFERRGEQTVDLSRQDTGEVIDELDVSGALSELIHAGGTESVSRMYGPAILYPIPEFGPVDAAAFEAAGLPDLGYFRKGVVTFYVVFDPETGSFASEEIDVDARVVDLCTWFDGNRGHGHAYGHAYGHRNHR
;
A
#
# COMPACT_ATOMS: atom_id res chain seq x y z
N MET A 1 11.59 8.51 -21.39
CA MET A 1 10.49 7.58 -21.07
C MET A 1 9.91 8.05 -19.75
N ASN A 2 8.68 8.57 -19.78
CA ASN A 2 8.06 9.29 -18.67
C ASN A 2 7.76 8.32 -17.52
N ARG A 3 8.57 8.39 -16.45
CA ARG A 3 8.46 7.56 -15.25
C ARG A 3 7.40 8.04 -14.24
N LEU A 4 6.71 9.15 -14.53
CA LEU A 4 5.73 9.79 -13.65
C LEU A 4 4.32 9.16 -13.70
N ALA A 5 4.12 8.08 -14.46
CA ALA A 5 2.79 7.49 -14.68
C ALA A 5 2.47 6.30 -13.77
N ARG A 6 3.34 5.93 -12.83
CA ARG A 6 3.26 4.62 -12.14
C ARG A 6 2.81 4.63 -10.69
N LEU A 7 2.62 5.78 -10.07
CA LEU A 7 2.08 5.87 -8.71
C LEU A 7 1.03 6.97 -8.66
N GLY A 8 -0.10 6.65 -8.03
CA GLY A 8 -1.34 7.42 -8.01
C GLY A 8 -1.31 8.75 -7.25
N VAL A 9 -0.22 9.52 -7.32
CA VAL A 9 -0.25 10.92 -6.94
C VAL A 9 -0.89 11.69 -8.09
N VAL A 10 -2.15 12.05 -7.93
CA VAL A 10 -2.85 12.95 -8.86
C VAL A 10 -2.23 14.34 -8.74
N LEU A 11 -1.18 14.60 -9.53
CA LEU A 11 -0.69 15.96 -9.76
C LEU A 11 -1.73 16.71 -10.60
N VAL A 12 -2.66 17.39 -9.93
CA VAL A 12 -3.56 18.35 -10.58
C VAL A 12 -2.72 19.55 -11.03
N VAL A 13 -2.18 19.49 -12.24
CA VAL A 13 -1.67 20.69 -12.91
C VAL A 13 -2.87 21.58 -13.20
N GLY A 14 -2.96 22.70 -12.47
CA GLY A 14 -4.05 23.67 -12.54
C GLY A 14 -4.39 24.11 -13.96
N GLY A 15 -5.42 23.50 -14.53
CA GLY A 15 -6.08 23.92 -15.75
C GLY A 15 -7.49 24.36 -15.42
N THR A 16 -7.78 25.66 -15.51
CA THR A 16 -9.14 26.20 -15.48
C THR A 16 -9.94 25.61 -16.63
N MET A 17 -10.69 24.54 -16.38
CA MET A 17 -11.71 24.00 -17.28
C MET A 17 -13.07 24.44 -16.76
N ALA A 18 -13.63 25.46 -17.40
CA ALA A 18 -15.05 25.77 -17.29
C ALA A 18 -15.85 24.69 -18.02
N LEU A 19 -16.67 23.91 -17.30
CA LEU A 19 -17.73 23.11 -17.91
C LEU A 19 -19.03 23.29 -17.13
N THR A 20 -19.93 23.98 -17.80
CA THR A 20 -21.36 24.11 -17.51
C THR A 20 -22.08 22.78 -17.76
N ALA A 21 -22.76 22.23 -16.76
CA ALA A 21 -24.07 21.60 -16.89
C ALA A 21 -24.56 21.12 -15.50
N SER A 22 -25.57 21.80 -14.96
CA SER A 22 -26.34 21.31 -13.81
C SER A 22 -27.34 20.25 -14.30
N PRO A 23 -27.52 19.12 -13.60
CA PRO A 23 -28.81 18.45 -13.59
C PRO A 23 -29.67 19.10 -12.53
N ALA A 24 -30.78 19.68 -12.97
CA ALA A 24 -31.89 20.06 -12.12
C ALA A 24 -32.43 18.82 -11.37
N GLY A 25 -32.79 19.00 -10.11
CA GLY A 25 -33.30 17.93 -9.25
C GLY A 25 -34.59 17.30 -9.77
N ALA A 26 -34.75 16.01 -9.47
CA ALA A 26 -36.03 15.32 -9.43
C ALA A 26 -36.15 14.66 -8.06
N HIS A 27 -37.13 15.11 -7.26
CA HIS A 27 -37.57 14.41 -6.07
C HIS A 27 -38.25 13.10 -6.46
N GLY A 28 -37.83 11.99 -5.86
CA GLY A 28 -38.51 10.70 -5.94
C GLY A 28 -37.91 9.74 -4.91
N ASP A 29 -38.72 9.31 -3.94
CA ASP A 29 -38.36 8.29 -2.97
C ASP A 29 -37.87 7.02 -3.68
N GLY A 30 -36.63 6.59 -3.45
CA GLY A 30 -36.11 5.41 -4.15
C GLY A 30 -34.69 5.03 -3.78
N ALA A 31 -34.57 3.87 -3.12
CA ALA A 31 -33.38 3.07 -2.87
C ALA A 31 -32.21 3.75 -2.13
N ALA A 32 -31.63 3.05 -1.16
CA ALA A 32 -30.25 3.34 -0.78
C ALA A 32 -29.42 3.30 -2.08
N PRO A 33 -28.53 4.28 -2.33
CA PRO A 33 -27.68 4.23 -3.51
C PRO A 33 -26.95 2.88 -3.52
N ASP A 34 -26.95 2.19 -4.66
CA ASP A 34 -26.19 0.96 -4.89
C ASP A 34 -24.79 1.15 -4.27
N ASP A 35 -24.41 0.23 -3.39
CA ASP A 35 -23.08 0.20 -2.75
C ASP A 35 -21.94 -0.03 -3.76
N ASP A 36 -22.29 -0.39 -5.00
CA ASP A 36 -21.42 -0.60 -6.14
C ASP A 36 -21.30 0.61 -7.10
N ALA A 37 -21.97 1.73 -6.83
CA ALA A 37 -21.84 2.91 -7.68
C ALA A 37 -20.41 3.48 -7.67
N GLY A 38 -19.80 3.55 -8.87
CA GLY A 38 -18.52 4.23 -9.12
C GLY A 38 -17.26 3.38 -8.92
N TRP A 39 -17.41 2.10 -8.56
CA TRP A 39 -16.28 1.16 -8.57
C TRP A 39 -16.01 0.68 -9.99
N VAL A 40 -14.74 0.69 -10.38
CA VAL A 40 -14.25 0.21 -11.66
C VAL A 40 -13.02 -0.67 -11.45
N PRO A 41 -12.67 -1.57 -12.39
CA PRO A 41 -11.41 -2.29 -12.34
C PRO A 41 -10.24 -1.34 -12.13
N ILE A 42 -9.33 -1.68 -11.22
CA ILE A 42 -8.26 -0.76 -10.77
C ILE A 42 -7.40 -0.24 -11.93
N GLU A 43 -7.21 -1.03 -12.99
CA GLU A 43 -6.41 -0.66 -14.15
C GLU A 43 -7.00 0.49 -14.97
N GLU A 44 -8.32 0.73 -14.87
CA GLU A 44 -8.94 1.90 -15.49
C GLU A 44 -8.50 3.20 -14.82
N LEU A 45 -8.26 3.17 -13.50
CA LEU A 45 -7.80 4.32 -12.72
C LEU A 45 -6.27 4.40 -12.64
N ARG A 46 -5.60 3.25 -12.63
CA ARG A 46 -4.15 3.11 -12.44
C ARG A 46 -3.59 2.10 -13.46
N PRO A 47 -3.32 2.51 -14.71
CA PRO A 47 -2.72 1.62 -15.70
C PRO A 47 -1.38 1.05 -15.22
N GLY A 48 -1.20 -0.27 -15.35
CA GLY A 48 -0.01 -0.96 -14.87
C GLY A 48 -0.03 -1.24 -13.35
N PHE A 49 -1.19 -1.18 -12.70
CA PHE A 49 -1.33 -1.53 -11.27
C PHE A 49 -0.74 -2.91 -10.92
N TYR A 50 -0.83 -3.88 -11.84
CA TYR A 50 -0.31 -5.23 -11.68
C TYR A 50 1.11 -5.44 -12.22
N ASP A 51 1.78 -4.38 -12.70
CA ASP A 51 3.18 -4.46 -13.16
C ASP A 51 4.10 -4.85 -11.99
N PRO A 52 5.16 -5.64 -12.23
CA PRO A 52 6.15 -5.94 -11.22
C PRO A 52 6.84 -4.70 -10.66
N VAL A 53 7.09 -4.69 -9.36
CA VAL A 53 7.82 -3.64 -8.64
C VAL A 53 9.11 -4.20 -8.06
N GLU A 54 10.19 -3.43 -8.14
CA GLU A 54 11.46 -3.76 -7.48
C GLU A 54 11.70 -2.77 -6.34
N ILE A 55 11.95 -3.28 -5.14
CA ILE A 55 12.24 -2.47 -3.96
C ILE A 55 13.57 -2.86 -3.33
N SER A 56 14.20 -1.88 -2.66
CA SER A 56 15.39 -2.14 -1.83
C SER A 56 14.94 -2.49 -0.42
N ALA A 57 15.02 -3.77 -0.07
CA ALA A 57 14.62 -4.28 1.25
C ALA A 57 15.41 -5.54 1.60
N CYS A 58 15.46 -5.89 2.88
CA CYS A 58 16.14 -7.11 3.36
C CYS A 58 17.63 -7.18 2.97
N GLY A 59 18.28 -6.01 2.85
CA GLY A 59 19.69 -5.88 2.42
C GLY A 59 19.95 -6.19 0.94
N THR A 60 18.91 -6.29 0.11
CA THR A 60 19.00 -6.66 -1.31
C THR A 60 17.84 -6.04 -2.11
N THR A 61 17.63 -6.49 -3.34
CA THR A 61 16.43 -6.21 -4.12
C THR A 61 15.38 -7.31 -3.87
N VAL A 62 14.16 -6.88 -3.53
CA VAL A 62 12.97 -7.75 -3.51
C VAL A 62 12.09 -7.37 -4.70
N THR A 63 11.70 -8.34 -5.50
CA THR A 63 10.73 -8.19 -6.57
C THR A 63 9.36 -8.57 -6.06
N ILE A 64 8.38 -7.69 -6.25
CA ILE A 64 6.96 -7.90 -5.94
C ILE A 64 6.24 -8.12 -7.27
N THR A 65 5.57 -9.25 -7.42
CA THR A 65 4.73 -9.56 -8.59
C THR A 65 3.30 -9.84 -8.16
N THR A 66 2.35 -9.56 -9.04
CA THR A 66 0.95 -9.98 -8.87
C THR A 66 0.89 -11.51 -8.85
N GLY A 67 0.20 -12.07 -7.85
CA GLY A 67 -0.04 -13.50 -7.71
C GLY A 67 -1.24 -13.99 -8.52
N ASP A 68 -1.74 -15.16 -8.17
CA ASP A 68 -2.86 -15.83 -8.83
C ASP A 68 -4.20 -15.10 -8.68
N VAL A 69 -4.36 -14.29 -7.61
CA VAL A 69 -5.58 -13.51 -7.35
C VAL A 69 -5.34 -12.03 -7.64
N ALA A 70 -6.13 -11.49 -8.57
CA ALA A 70 -6.04 -10.10 -9.04
C ALA A 70 -7.43 -9.56 -9.39
N ASP A 71 -8.25 -9.27 -8.37
CA ASP A 71 -9.59 -8.72 -8.52
C ASP A 71 -9.76 -7.49 -7.64
N VAL A 72 -9.09 -6.40 -8.05
CA VAL A 72 -9.07 -5.13 -7.35
C VAL A 72 -9.89 -4.11 -8.10
N GLU A 73 -10.76 -3.41 -7.37
CA GLU A 73 -11.53 -2.28 -7.84
C GLU A 73 -11.06 -1.00 -7.17
N GLY A 74 -11.20 0.12 -7.87
CA GLY A 74 -10.98 1.44 -7.33
C GLY A 74 -12.16 2.37 -7.57
N ARG A 75 -12.24 3.42 -6.76
CA ARG A 75 -13.21 4.50 -6.90
C ARG A 75 -12.55 5.84 -6.60
N GLU A 76 -12.88 6.86 -7.38
CA GLU A 76 -12.50 8.25 -7.14
C GLU A 76 -13.75 9.10 -6.90
N THR A 77 -13.75 9.87 -5.80
CA THR A 77 -14.83 10.79 -5.44
C THR A 77 -14.26 12.17 -5.23
N THR A 78 -14.64 13.13 -6.07
CA THR A 78 -14.31 14.55 -5.87
C THR A 78 -15.38 15.21 -5.02
N PHE A 79 -14.96 15.85 -3.93
CA PHE A 79 -15.84 16.58 -3.04
C PHE A 79 -16.05 18.04 -3.50
N PRO A 80 -17.13 18.71 -3.03
CA PRO A 80 -17.44 20.08 -3.44
C PRO A 80 -16.38 21.13 -3.07
N ASP A 81 -15.55 20.86 -2.06
CA ASP A 81 -14.43 21.69 -1.63
C ASP A 81 -13.16 21.49 -2.47
N GLY A 82 -13.17 20.52 -3.39
CA GLY A 82 -12.05 20.18 -4.25
C GLY A 82 -11.14 19.08 -3.70
N ASP A 83 -11.47 18.51 -2.53
CA ASP A 83 -10.79 17.33 -2.02
C ASP A 83 -11.08 16.12 -2.94
N LEU A 84 -10.09 15.23 -3.07
CA LEU A 84 -10.21 13.99 -3.83
C LEU A 84 -10.04 12.81 -2.90
N LEU A 85 -11.06 11.95 -2.84
CA LEU A 85 -11.00 10.67 -2.15
C LEU A 85 -10.79 9.55 -3.18
N PHE A 86 -9.69 8.83 -3.06
CA PHE A 86 -9.42 7.58 -3.74
C PHE A 86 -9.66 6.41 -2.78
N GLU A 87 -10.38 5.40 -3.22
CA GLU A 87 -10.64 4.18 -2.46
C GLU A 87 -10.31 2.95 -3.30
N ARG A 88 -9.80 1.91 -2.64
CA ARG A 88 -9.47 0.61 -3.25
C ARG A 88 -10.02 -0.53 -2.40
N ARG A 89 -10.60 -1.54 -3.04
CA ARG A 89 -11.06 -2.78 -2.41
C ARG A 89 -10.83 -3.97 -3.35
N GLY A 90 -11.15 -5.17 -2.86
CA GLY A 90 -11.10 -6.40 -3.65
C GLY A 90 -10.05 -7.38 -3.15
N GLU A 91 -9.90 -8.48 -3.86
CA GLU A 91 -8.98 -9.57 -3.51
C GLU A 91 -7.68 -9.45 -4.30
N GLN A 92 -6.55 -9.64 -3.61
CA GLN A 92 -5.23 -9.60 -4.23
C GLN A 92 -4.23 -10.46 -3.47
N THR A 93 -3.45 -11.24 -4.21
CA THR A 93 -2.23 -11.87 -3.72
C THR A 93 -1.01 -11.34 -4.46
N VAL A 94 0.15 -11.41 -3.81
CA VAL A 94 1.43 -11.07 -4.41
C VAL A 94 2.48 -12.12 -4.10
N ASP A 95 3.41 -12.29 -5.02
CA ASP A 95 4.63 -13.05 -4.79
C ASP A 95 5.79 -12.11 -4.53
N LEU A 96 6.59 -12.44 -3.52
CA LEU A 96 7.79 -11.70 -3.16
C LEU A 96 8.99 -12.59 -3.44
N SER A 97 9.91 -12.13 -4.29
CA SER A 97 11.14 -12.85 -4.62
C SER A 97 12.37 -12.05 -4.20
N ARG A 98 13.25 -12.67 -3.42
CA ARG A 98 14.49 -12.05 -2.96
C ARG A 98 15.62 -12.36 -3.95
N GLN A 99 16.25 -11.35 -4.55
CA GLN A 99 17.14 -11.57 -5.71
C GLN A 99 18.49 -12.24 -5.39
N ASP A 100 19.03 -12.09 -4.18
CA ASP A 100 20.33 -12.65 -3.79
C ASP A 100 20.25 -14.16 -3.44
N THR A 101 19.17 -14.59 -2.78
CA THR A 101 18.97 -15.99 -2.35
C THR A 101 18.02 -16.77 -3.26
N GLY A 102 17.14 -16.09 -4.00
CA GLY A 102 16.07 -16.71 -4.78
C GLY A 102 14.92 -17.23 -3.93
N GLU A 103 14.87 -16.90 -2.63
CA GLU A 103 13.75 -17.27 -1.76
C GLU A 103 12.47 -16.54 -2.18
N VAL A 104 11.34 -17.22 -1.99
CA VAL A 104 10.02 -16.74 -2.42
C VAL A 104 9.01 -16.84 -1.28
N ILE A 105 8.24 -15.78 -1.10
CA ILE A 105 6.96 -15.81 -0.38
C ILE A 105 5.89 -15.80 -1.46
N ASP A 106 5.21 -16.93 -1.59
CA ASP A 106 4.23 -17.23 -2.63
C ASP A 106 2.82 -16.91 -2.12
N GLU A 107 2.01 -16.25 -2.95
CA GLU A 107 0.59 -15.98 -2.70
C GLU A 107 0.30 -15.27 -1.37
N LEU A 108 1.08 -14.22 -1.06
CA LEU A 108 0.83 -13.40 0.12
C LEU A 108 -0.44 -12.55 -0.10
N ASP A 109 -1.46 -12.80 0.71
CA ASP A 109 -2.71 -12.02 0.72
C ASP A 109 -2.46 -10.55 1.10
N VAL A 110 -2.79 -9.63 0.19
CA VAL A 110 -2.72 -8.16 0.33
C VAL A 110 -4.06 -7.49 -0.05
N SER A 111 -5.16 -8.19 0.18
CA SER A 111 -6.54 -7.76 -0.12
C SER A 111 -7.07 -6.63 0.78
N GLY A 112 -6.22 -6.05 1.62
CA GLY A 112 -6.54 -4.96 2.51
C GLY A 112 -7.01 -3.71 1.77
N ALA A 113 -8.13 -3.12 2.19
CA ALA A 113 -8.65 -1.90 1.57
C ALA A 113 -7.69 -0.71 1.76
N LEU A 114 -7.78 0.27 0.86
CA LEU A 114 -7.08 1.54 0.98
C LEU A 114 -8.07 2.70 0.81
N SER A 115 -7.88 3.77 1.57
CA SER A 115 -8.56 5.05 1.40
C SER A 115 -7.53 6.17 1.49
N GLU A 116 -7.44 7.00 0.47
CA GLU A 116 -6.54 8.14 0.39
C GLU A 116 -7.35 9.41 0.14
N LEU A 117 -7.26 10.36 1.06
CA LEU A 117 -7.84 11.69 0.90
C LEU A 117 -6.72 12.67 0.54
N ILE A 118 -6.83 13.30 -0.62
CA ILE A 118 -5.93 14.36 -1.08
C ILE A 118 -6.68 15.68 -0.93
N HIS A 119 -6.14 16.59 -0.11
CA HIS A 119 -6.77 17.88 0.14
C HIS A 119 -6.67 18.81 -1.08
N ALA A 120 -7.63 19.74 -1.18
CA ALA A 120 -7.67 20.75 -2.22
C ALA A 120 -6.32 21.48 -2.35
N GLY A 121 -5.73 21.41 -3.54
CA GLY A 121 -4.38 21.95 -3.82
C GLY A 121 -3.28 20.89 -3.89
N GLY A 122 -3.55 19.64 -3.47
CA GLY A 122 -2.64 18.50 -3.66
C GLY A 122 -1.36 18.57 -2.83
N THR A 123 -1.33 19.40 -1.79
CA THR A 123 -0.16 19.58 -0.92
C THR A 123 -0.18 18.70 0.31
N GLU A 124 -1.33 18.11 0.64
CA GLU A 124 -1.49 17.25 1.81
C GLU A 124 -2.34 16.04 1.41
N SER A 125 -1.95 14.85 1.87
CA SER A 125 -2.76 13.66 1.78
C SER A 125 -2.76 12.84 3.08
N VAL A 126 -3.88 12.16 3.32
CA VAL A 126 -4.04 11.21 4.41
C VAL A 126 -4.48 9.88 3.84
N SER A 127 -3.63 8.87 3.95
CA SER A 127 -3.86 7.53 3.43
C SER A 127 -4.03 6.54 4.57
N ARG A 128 -5.09 5.73 4.53
CA ARG A 128 -5.38 4.66 5.47
C ARG A 128 -5.32 3.34 4.75
N MET A 129 -4.39 2.48 5.18
CA MET A 129 -4.21 1.13 4.66
C MET A 129 -4.71 0.14 5.70
N TYR A 130 -5.71 -0.67 5.34
CA TYR A 130 -6.27 -1.69 6.20
C TYR A 130 -5.62 -3.04 5.90
N GLY A 131 -5.42 -3.87 6.92
CA GLY A 131 -4.84 -5.20 6.73
C GLY A 131 -5.85 -6.18 6.08
N PRO A 132 -5.38 -7.15 5.27
CA PRO A 132 -3.98 -7.55 5.08
C PRO A 132 -3.23 -6.71 4.04
N ALA A 133 -2.02 -6.23 4.36
CA ALA A 133 -1.21 -5.43 3.44
C ALA A 133 0.30 -5.48 3.76
N ILE A 134 1.12 -5.14 2.76
CA ILE A 134 2.58 -4.98 2.88
C ILE A 134 2.95 -3.49 3.01
N LEU A 135 4.03 -3.24 3.74
CA LEU A 135 4.60 -1.91 3.98
C LEU A 135 6.06 -1.93 3.52
N TYR A 136 6.47 -0.94 2.74
CA TYR A 136 7.87 -0.73 2.37
C TYR A 136 8.05 0.75 1.98
N PRO A 137 9.26 1.32 2.17
CA PRO A 137 9.55 2.65 1.65
C PRO A 137 9.49 2.66 0.12
N ILE A 138 8.67 3.56 -0.42
CA ILE A 138 8.48 3.83 -1.84
C ILE A 138 9.70 4.63 -2.34
N PRO A 139 10.51 4.08 -3.27
CA PRO A 139 11.73 4.75 -3.74
C PRO A 139 11.49 6.15 -4.32
N GLU A 140 10.33 6.37 -4.94
CA GLU A 140 9.91 7.65 -5.50
C GLU A 140 9.67 8.73 -4.45
N PHE A 141 9.39 8.35 -3.19
CA PHE A 141 9.19 9.30 -2.10
C PHE A 141 10.53 9.78 -1.51
N GLY A 142 11.62 9.11 -1.90
CA GLY A 142 12.97 9.49 -1.54
C GLY A 142 13.27 9.28 -0.05
N PRO A 143 14.22 10.04 0.51
CA PRO A 143 14.68 9.81 1.89
C PRO A 143 13.66 10.17 2.97
N VAL A 144 12.60 10.93 2.63
CA VAL A 144 11.56 11.33 3.60
C VAL A 144 10.79 10.11 4.10
N ASP A 145 10.42 9.23 3.18
CA ASP A 145 9.62 8.04 3.50
C ASP A 145 10.42 7.01 4.30
N ALA A 146 11.66 6.72 3.88
CA ALA A 146 12.56 5.85 4.65
C ALA A 146 12.77 6.36 6.09
N ALA A 147 12.92 7.67 6.29
CA ALA A 147 13.04 8.26 7.62
C ALA A 147 11.73 8.16 8.43
N ALA A 148 10.56 8.25 7.79
CA ALA A 148 9.27 8.07 8.44
C ALA A 148 9.05 6.61 8.88
N PHE A 149 9.44 5.64 8.05
CA PHE A 149 9.45 4.22 8.42
C PHE A 149 10.33 3.95 9.64
N GLU A 150 11.58 4.46 9.65
CA GLU A 150 12.48 4.34 10.79
C GLU A 150 11.88 4.97 12.06
N ALA A 151 11.30 6.17 11.95
CA ALA A 151 10.69 6.87 13.07
C ALA A 151 9.47 6.13 13.65
N ALA A 152 8.69 5.46 12.79
CA ALA A 152 7.56 4.62 13.18
C ALA A 152 7.98 3.23 13.70
N GLY A 153 9.26 2.89 13.65
CA GLY A 153 9.78 1.58 14.04
C GLY A 153 9.33 0.45 13.12
N LEU A 154 9.05 0.76 11.85
CA LEU A 154 8.67 -0.22 10.83
C LEU A 154 9.93 -0.91 10.25
N PRO A 155 9.83 -2.19 9.86
CA PRO A 155 10.89 -2.86 9.12
C PRO A 155 10.95 -2.40 7.65
N ASP A 156 12.06 -2.65 6.97
CA ASP A 156 12.26 -2.37 5.53
C ASP A 156 11.19 -3.03 4.65
N LEU A 157 10.68 -4.19 5.08
CA LEU A 157 9.58 -4.90 4.44
C LEU A 157 8.64 -5.47 5.51
N GLY A 158 7.57 -4.73 5.78
CA GLY A 158 6.54 -5.07 6.76
C GLY A 158 5.34 -5.78 6.15
N TYR A 159 4.66 -6.57 6.97
CA TYR A 159 3.32 -7.09 6.68
C TYR A 159 2.44 -6.97 7.91
N PHE A 160 1.17 -6.64 7.73
CA PHE A 160 0.19 -6.70 8.80
C PHE A 160 -1.11 -7.27 8.28
N ARG A 161 -1.67 -8.24 9.03
CA ARG A 161 -2.89 -8.95 8.63
C ARG A 161 -4.17 -8.22 9.03
N LYS A 162 -4.12 -7.46 10.13
CA LYS A 162 -5.26 -6.75 10.73
C LYS A 162 -4.78 -5.46 11.35
N GLY A 163 -5.68 -4.49 11.44
CA GLY A 163 -5.39 -3.15 11.92
C GLY A 163 -5.37 -2.15 10.77
N VAL A 164 -4.89 -0.95 11.06
CA VAL A 164 -4.76 0.15 10.11
C VAL A 164 -3.39 0.81 10.28
N VAL A 165 -2.78 1.18 9.15
CA VAL A 165 -1.63 2.07 9.12
C VAL A 165 -2.07 3.34 8.40
N THR A 166 -1.84 4.49 9.04
CA THR A 166 -2.21 5.79 8.49
C THR A 166 -0.94 6.56 8.14
N PHE A 167 -0.89 7.07 6.91
CA PHE A 167 0.18 7.92 6.40
C PHE A 167 -0.35 9.34 6.27
N TYR A 168 0.40 10.29 6.79
CA TYR A 168 0.16 11.72 6.66
C TYR A 168 1.30 12.30 5.84
N VAL A 169 1.00 12.74 4.63
CA VAL A 169 2.02 13.14 3.65
C VAL A 169 1.83 14.60 3.30
N VAL A 170 2.92 15.36 3.30
CA VAL A 170 2.96 16.75 2.85
C VAL A 170 3.86 16.83 1.62
N PHE A 171 3.35 17.45 0.57
CA PHE A 171 4.03 17.68 -0.69
C PHE A 171 4.42 19.16 -0.82
N ASP A 172 5.68 19.41 -1.18
CA ASP A 172 6.18 20.74 -1.52
C ASP A 172 5.92 21.02 -3.01
N PRO A 173 5.00 21.94 -3.34
CA PRO A 173 4.66 22.25 -4.72
C PRO A 173 5.76 23.04 -5.45
N GLU A 174 6.69 23.67 -4.72
CA GLU A 174 7.78 24.43 -5.33
C GLU A 174 8.88 23.51 -5.85
N THR A 175 9.20 22.45 -5.10
CA THR A 175 10.24 21.47 -5.45
C THR A 175 9.69 20.26 -6.20
N GLY A 176 8.39 19.98 -6.05
CA GLY A 176 7.76 18.78 -6.56
C GLY A 176 8.14 17.52 -5.78
N SER A 177 8.52 17.65 -4.51
CA SER A 177 8.98 16.56 -3.64
C SER A 177 8.15 16.45 -2.37
N PHE A 178 8.20 15.29 -1.71
CA PHE A 178 7.65 15.14 -0.37
C PHE A 178 8.44 15.99 0.63
N ALA A 179 7.73 16.80 1.41
CA ALA A 179 8.29 17.68 2.43
C ALA A 179 8.40 16.95 3.78
N SER A 180 7.37 16.17 4.12
CA SER A 180 7.33 15.37 5.33
C SER A 180 6.35 14.21 5.19
N GLU A 181 6.59 13.18 5.98
CA GLU A 181 5.70 12.04 6.15
C GLU A 181 5.67 11.63 7.63
N GLU A 182 4.48 11.34 8.13
CA GLU A 182 4.26 10.76 9.45
C GLU A 182 3.41 9.50 9.31
N ILE A 183 3.79 8.46 10.04
CA ILE A 183 3.12 7.15 9.99
C ILE A 183 2.60 6.80 11.38
N ASP A 184 1.28 6.64 11.48
CA ASP A 184 0.60 6.11 12.66
C ASP A 184 0.25 4.64 12.45
N VAL A 185 0.66 3.79 13.40
CA VAL A 185 0.59 2.34 13.28
C VAL A 185 -0.35 1.78 14.36
N ASP A 186 -1.59 1.50 13.98
CA ASP A 186 -2.55 0.73 14.77
C ASP A 186 -2.71 -0.68 14.18
N ALA A 187 -1.59 -1.39 14.10
CA ALA A 187 -1.51 -2.73 13.56
C ALA A 187 -0.36 -3.52 14.19
N ARG A 188 -0.46 -4.85 14.14
CA ARG A 188 0.67 -5.71 14.44
C ARG A 188 1.44 -6.00 13.15
N VAL A 189 2.55 -5.29 12.97
CA VAL A 189 3.46 -5.47 11.84
C VAL A 189 4.45 -6.60 12.13
N VAL A 190 4.68 -7.46 11.13
CA VAL A 190 5.72 -8.48 11.12
C VAL A 190 6.76 -8.13 10.06
N ASP A 191 8.01 -8.46 10.34
CA ASP A 191 9.12 -8.28 9.40
C ASP A 191 9.21 -9.46 8.44
N LEU A 192 8.89 -9.21 7.16
CA LEU A 192 8.94 -10.22 6.10
C LEU A 192 10.38 -10.61 5.72
N CYS A 193 11.38 -9.77 6.02
CA CYS A 193 12.78 -10.15 5.81
C CYS A 193 13.15 -11.37 6.65
N THR A 194 12.63 -11.46 7.88
CA THR A 194 12.82 -12.65 8.74
C THR A 194 12.07 -13.89 8.26
N TRP A 195 11.02 -13.71 7.44
CA TRP A 195 10.30 -14.81 6.82
C TRP A 195 11.06 -15.43 5.66
N PHE A 196 11.76 -14.63 4.85
CA PHE A 196 12.68 -15.15 3.84
C PHE A 196 13.72 -16.07 4.48
N ASP A 197 14.34 -15.63 5.58
CA ASP A 197 15.41 -16.36 6.29
C ASP A 197 14.95 -17.67 7.00
N GLY A 198 13.73 -18.16 6.75
CA GLY A 198 13.22 -19.43 7.26
C GLY A 198 12.85 -19.40 8.75
N ASN A 199 12.86 -18.24 9.39
CA ASN A 199 12.60 -18.08 10.82
C ASN A 199 11.09 -17.97 11.12
N ARG A 200 10.31 -18.92 10.57
CA ARG A 200 8.86 -19.05 10.80
C ARG A 200 8.57 -19.52 12.23
N GLY A 201 8.86 -18.70 13.25
CA GLY A 201 8.39 -18.92 14.62
C GLY A 201 8.61 -20.32 15.17
N HIS A 202 9.68 -21.02 14.78
CA HIS A 202 10.13 -22.19 15.50
C HIS A 202 10.69 -21.69 16.82
N GLY A 203 9.84 -21.66 17.84
CA GLY A 203 10.26 -21.46 19.21
C GLY A 203 11.51 -22.29 19.45
N HIS A 204 12.53 -21.64 19.99
CA HIS A 204 13.78 -22.25 20.43
C HIS A 204 13.49 -23.43 21.37
N ALA A 205 13.29 -24.61 20.81
CA ALA A 205 13.43 -25.88 21.51
C ALA A 205 14.89 -26.34 21.36
N TYR A 206 15.83 -25.51 21.84
CA TYR A 206 17.04 -26.06 22.44
C TYR A 206 16.53 -26.84 23.67
N GLY A 207 16.48 -28.16 23.72
CA GLY A 207 17.48 -29.12 23.30
C GLY A 207 18.06 -29.70 24.58
N HIS A 208 17.67 -30.91 24.96
CA HIS A 208 18.53 -31.86 25.68
C HIS A 208 17.99 -33.28 25.50
N ALA A 209 18.22 -33.83 24.31
CA ALA A 209 18.36 -35.26 24.15
C ALA A 209 19.78 -35.65 24.59
N TYR A 210 19.92 -36.18 25.81
CA TYR A 210 21.07 -37.00 26.17
C TYR A 210 20.66 -38.46 26.12
N GLY A 211 21.08 -39.12 25.05
CA GLY A 211 21.07 -40.57 24.93
C GLY A 211 22.18 -41.21 25.76
N HIS A 212 21.81 -42.29 26.47
CA HIS A 212 22.58 -43.47 26.85
C HIS A 212 23.98 -43.32 27.47
N ARG A 213 24.12 -43.87 28.69
CA ARG A 213 25.09 -44.96 28.94
C ARG A 213 24.51 -46.03 29.86
N ASN A 214 24.40 -47.24 29.32
CA ASN A 214 24.34 -48.49 30.08
C ASN A 214 25.66 -48.68 30.82
N HIS A 215 25.61 -48.96 32.12
CA HIS A 215 26.62 -49.77 32.78
C HIS A 215 25.94 -50.75 33.75
N ARG A 216 26.48 -51.97 33.71
CA ARG A 216 26.18 -53.23 34.41
C ARG A 216 25.65 -53.13 35.83
#